data_AF-A0A084WFY2-F1
#
_entry.id   AF-A0A084WFY2-F1
#
_cell.length_a   1.000
_cell.length_b   1.000
_cell.length_c   1.000
_cell.angle_alpha   90.00
_cell.angle_beta   90.00
_cell.angle_gamma   90.00
#
_symmetry.space_group_name_H-M   'P 1'
#
loop_
_entity.id
_entity.type
_entity.pdbx_description
1 polymer ?
#
loop_
_entity_poly.entity_id
_entity_poly.type
_entity_poly.pdbx_seq_one_letter_code
_entity_poly.pdbx_strand_id
1 'polypeptide(L)'
;MHPNGGREPTDESDETEETVEPQPDQTAQCTRELNRLRNSIRRLQQTYHQLKDNQVIVDLREFEVRKNRYEQRKRDLQAKLSGLESQLSSQSRSQISELKQKIKELEKQLNASVSELEQQRKQNADYFINLVATQIDGGKLAMAAQNFLYLMAYTNDPYGEIVKRVSYSRPMMTFLASVDFKYQPVAGYEALVDAMIERGTLRGYDALELLKHLQALILARDGKQQTRAIALMRKFQMNAQ
;
A
#
# COMPACT_ATOMS: atom_id res chain seq x y z
N MET A 1 81.55 -56.69 -25.81
CA MET A 1 80.16 -57.01 -25.45
C MET A 1 79.38 -55.69 -25.29
N HIS A 2 78.47 -55.37 -26.23
CA HIS A 2 77.26 -54.57 -25.97
C HIS A 2 76.25 -55.44 -25.17
N PRO A 3 75.16 -54.95 -24.51
CA PRO A 3 74.27 -53.79 -24.77
C PRO A 3 74.08 -52.85 -23.53
N ASN A 4 73.56 -51.61 -23.58
CA ASN A 4 72.32 -50.99 -24.11
C ASN A 4 71.10 -51.03 -23.14
N GLY A 5 70.56 -49.84 -22.82
CA GLY A 5 69.11 -49.59 -22.75
C GLY A 5 68.47 -49.27 -21.39
N GLY A 6 67.96 -48.03 -21.22
CA GLY A 6 66.98 -47.70 -20.16
C GLY A 6 66.65 -46.21 -19.94
N ARG A 7 65.87 -45.62 -20.87
CA ARG A 7 64.99 -44.41 -20.85
C ARG A 7 64.83 -43.51 -19.59
N GLU A 8 64.93 -42.18 -19.87
CA GLU A 8 64.27 -40.95 -19.34
C GLU A 8 62.74 -41.02 -19.02
N PRO A 9 62.02 -39.94 -18.56
CA PRO A 9 62.34 -38.70 -17.79
C PRO A 9 61.22 -38.33 -16.74
N THR A 10 61.15 -37.06 -16.31
CA THR A 10 60.07 -36.30 -15.61
C THR A 10 60.16 -36.29 -14.06
N ASP A 11 59.96 -35.17 -13.35
CA ASP A 11 59.12 -34.02 -13.65
C ASP A 11 59.63 -32.75 -12.93
N GLU A 12 59.74 -31.65 -13.67
CA GLU A 12 59.76 -30.30 -13.11
C GLU A 12 58.36 -30.00 -12.57
N SER A 13 58.27 -29.51 -11.35
CA SER A 13 57.07 -28.79 -10.91
C SER A 13 57.50 -27.72 -9.92
N ASP A 14 58.01 -26.64 -10.51
CA ASP A 14 58.07 -25.31 -9.92
C ASP A 14 56.63 -24.87 -9.63
N GLU A 15 56.16 -25.11 -8.40
CA GLU A 15 54.91 -24.53 -7.90
C GLU A 15 55.12 -23.02 -7.74
N THR A 16 55.06 -22.33 -8.87
CA THR A 16 54.74 -20.91 -8.91
C THR A 16 53.32 -20.78 -8.36
N GLU A 17 53.23 -20.37 -7.08
CA GLU A 17 52.03 -19.73 -6.55
C GLU A 17 51.74 -18.52 -7.44
N GLU A 18 50.90 -18.74 -8.43
CA GLU A 18 50.32 -17.72 -9.28
C GLU A 18 49.46 -16.85 -8.36
N THR A 19 50.07 -15.83 -7.75
CA THR A 19 49.35 -14.67 -7.24
C THR A 19 48.69 -14.03 -8.45
N VAL A 20 47.46 -14.48 -8.74
CA VAL A 20 46.58 -13.86 -9.73
C VAL A 20 46.29 -12.45 -9.23
N GLU A 21 47.13 -11.51 -9.66
CA GLU A 21 46.87 -10.09 -9.47
C GLU A 21 45.51 -9.77 -10.12
N PRO A 22 44.54 -9.24 -9.36
CA PRO A 22 43.24 -8.92 -9.91
C PRO A 22 43.41 -7.89 -11.03
N GLN A 23 42.99 -8.26 -12.24
CA GLN A 23 43.15 -7.42 -13.43
C GLN A 23 42.55 -6.01 -13.18
N PRO A 24 43.30 -4.92 -13.51
CA PRO A 24 42.92 -3.55 -13.18
C PRO A 24 41.54 -3.13 -13.70
N ASP A 25 41.08 -3.73 -14.81
CA ASP A 25 39.77 -3.47 -15.41
C ASP A 25 38.57 -3.94 -14.57
N GLN A 26 38.71 -5.07 -13.85
CA GLN A 26 37.65 -5.60 -12.99
C GLN A 26 37.49 -4.75 -11.71
N THR A 27 38.61 -4.31 -11.13
CA THR A 27 38.64 -3.36 -10.00
C THR A 27 38.04 -2.00 -10.36
N ALA A 28 38.31 -1.49 -11.57
CA ALA A 28 37.75 -0.24 -12.06
C ALA A 28 36.22 -0.35 -12.30
N GLN A 29 35.75 -1.46 -12.88
CA GLN A 29 34.31 -1.73 -13.04
C GLN A 29 33.59 -1.85 -11.69
N CYS A 30 34.14 -2.60 -10.74
CA CYS A 30 33.57 -2.72 -9.40
C CYS A 30 33.45 -1.35 -8.71
N THR A 31 34.50 -0.53 -8.80
CA THR A 31 34.50 0.81 -8.19
C THR A 31 33.38 1.68 -8.77
N ARG A 32 33.09 1.57 -10.08
CA ARG A 32 31.98 2.29 -10.72
C ARG A 32 30.62 1.77 -10.22
N GLU A 33 30.44 0.45 -10.12
CA GLU A 33 29.20 -0.14 -9.61
C GLU A 33 28.93 0.20 -8.14
N LEU A 34 29.96 0.18 -7.28
CA LEU A 34 29.87 0.63 -5.89
C LEU A 34 29.43 2.10 -5.79
N ASN A 35 29.95 2.96 -6.66
CA ASN A 35 29.56 4.37 -6.70
C ASN A 35 28.12 4.56 -7.22
N ARG A 36 27.68 3.78 -8.20
CA ARG A 36 26.27 3.75 -8.66
C ARG A 36 25.33 3.32 -7.54
N LEU A 37 25.74 2.32 -6.76
CA LEU A 37 24.96 1.82 -5.62
C LEU A 37 24.86 2.87 -4.51
N ARG A 38 25.99 3.51 -4.13
CA ARG A 38 26.00 4.63 -3.16
C ARG A 38 25.03 5.75 -3.56
N ASN A 39 25.04 6.14 -4.84
CA ASN A 39 24.15 7.18 -5.35
C ASN A 39 22.67 6.74 -5.30
N SER A 40 22.39 5.47 -5.57
CA SER A 40 21.04 4.92 -5.50
C SER A 40 20.52 4.89 -4.06
N ILE A 41 21.38 4.53 -3.09
CA ILE A 41 21.07 4.58 -1.65
C ILE A 41 20.77 6.01 -1.20
N ARG A 42 21.58 7.00 -1.61
CA ARG A 42 21.33 8.42 -1.30
C ARG A 42 20.00 8.91 -1.86
N ARG A 43 19.65 8.54 -3.10
CA ARG A 43 18.35 8.88 -3.68
C ARG A 43 17.20 8.24 -2.91
N LEU A 44 17.35 6.99 -2.49
CA LEU A 44 16.35 6.30 -1.68
C LEU A 44 16.13 7.03 -0.34
N GLN A 45 17.21 7.44 0.33
CA GLN A 45 17.17 8.27 1.54
C GLN A 45 16.42 9.59 1.34
N GLN A 46 16.73 10.32 0.27
CA GLN A 46 16.06 11.58 -0.04
C GLN A 46 14.58 11.39 -0.29
N THR A 47 14.22 10.38 -1.11
CA THR A 47 12.81 10.08 -1.35
C THR A 47 12.15 9.73 -0.01
N TYR A 48 12.81 8.95 0.86
CA TYR A 48 12.25 8.57 2.16
C TYR A 48 11.94 9.80 3.05
N HIS A 49 12.85 10.77 3.14
CA HIS A 49 12.58 12.02 3.88
C HIS A 49 11.39 12.78 3.30
N GLN A 50 11.23 12.82 1.97
CA GLN A 50 10.05 13.41 1.35
C GLN A 50 8.75 12.67 1.72
N LEU A 51 8.80 11.34 1.87
CA LEU A 51 7.62 10.58 2.30
C LEU A 51 7.22 10.92 3.74
N LYS A 52 8.22 11.16 4.61
CA LYS A 52 8.03 11.52 6.02
C LYS A 52 7.54 12.97 6.21
N ASP A 53 8.10 13.92 5.48
CA ASP A 53 7.83 15.35 5.69
C ASP A 53 6.55 15.85 5.00
N ASN A 54 5.96 15.06 4.09
CA ASN A 54 4.73 15.44 3.41
C ASN A 54 3.52 15.36 4.37
N GLN A 55 3.18 16.49 5.00
CA GLN A 55 1.94 16.72 5.76
C GLN A 55 0.66 16.78 4.88
N VAL A 56 0.80 16.59 3.57
CA VAL A 56 -0.32 16.63 2.62
C VAL A 56 -1.15 15.36 2.78
N ILE A 57 -2.48 15.48 2.80
CA ILE A 57 -3.40 14.34 2.70
C ILE A 57 -3.14 13.64 1.37
N VAL A 58 -2.31 12.60 1.39
CA VAL A 58 -2.06 11.75 0.22
C VAL A 58 -3.21 10.73 0.15
N ASP A 59 -3.84 10.64 -1.02
CA ASP A 59 -4.87 9.64 -1.29
C ASP A 59 -4.33 8.22 -1.02
N LEU A 60 -5.19 7.31 -0.56
CA LEU A 60 -4.81 5.95 -0.17
C LEU A 60 -4.10 5.21 -1.31
N ARG A 61 -4.63 5.33 -2.53
CA ARG A 61 -4.04 4.68 -3.70
C ARG A 61 -2.66 5.23 -4.02
N GLU A 62 -2.48 6.54 -3.90
CA GLU A 62 -1.18 7.16 -4.13
C GLU A 62 -0.17 6.75 -3.05
N PHE A 63 -0.60 6.66 -1.79
CA PHE A 63 0.20 6.14 -0.70
C PHE A 63 0.67 4.70 -0.97
N GLU A 64 -0.24 3.81 -1.37
CA GLU A 64 0.08 2.42 -1.71
C GLU A 64 1.06 2.33 -2.89
N VAL A 65 0.85 3.10 -3.96
CA VAL A 65 1.77 3.13 -5.11
C VAL A 65 3.16 3.60 -4.69
N ARG A 66 3.23 4.67 -3.87
CA ARG A 66 4.51 5.15 -3.34
C ARG A 66 5.16 4.04 -2.52
N LYS A 67 4.49 3.49 -1.50
CA LYS A 67 5.00 2.38 -0.66
C LYS A 67 5.57 1.23 -1.50
N ASN A 68 4.79 0.71 -2.45
CA ASN A 68 5.20 -0.39 -3.33
C ASN A 68 6.45 -0.05 -4.15
N ARG A 69 6.57 1.18 -4.65
CA ARG A 69 7.74 1.64 -5.39
C ARG A 69 9.00 1.69 -4.50
N TYR A 70 8.89 2.07 -3.23
CA TYR A 70 10.03 2.01 -2.30
C TYR A 70 10.45 0.58 -2.01
N GLU A 71 9.49 -0.31 -1.73
CA GLU A 71 9.77 -1.71 -1.46
C GLU A 71 10.41 -2.42 -2.66
N GLN A 72 10.00 -2.08 -3.89
CA GLN A 72 10.63 -2.60 -5.10
C GLN A 72 12.07 -2.11 -5.26
N ARG A 73 12.31 -0.79 -5.14
CA ARG A 73 13.67 -0.22 -5.23
C ARG A 73 14.62 -0.81 -4.18
N LYS A 74 14.10 -1.08 -2.98
CA LYS A 74 14.84 -1.77 -1.92
C LYS A 74 15.26 -3.18 -2.37
N ARG A 75 14.33 -4.00 -2.86
CA ARG A 75 14.62 -5.36 -3.35
C ARG A 75 15.67 -5.34 -4.47
N ASP A 76 15.54 -4.41 -5.41
CA ASP A 76 16.51 -4.26 -6.50
C ASP A 76 17.92 -3.93 -5.99
N LEU A 77 18.04 -3.08 -4.96
CA LEU A 77 19.33 -2.73 -4.36
C LEU A 77 19.95 -3.91 -3.61
N GLN A 78 19.16 -4.69 -2.88
CA GLN A 78 19.62 -5.90 -2.21
C GLN A 78 20.12 -6.95 -3.21
N ALA A 79 19.40 -7.14 -4.33
CA ALA A 79 19.80 -8.05 -5.39
C ALA A 79 21.11 -7.62 -6.07
N LYS A 80 21.26 -6.32 -6.39
CA LYS A 80 22.50 -5.77 -6.93
C LYS A 80 23.70 -5.96 -6.00
N LEU A 81 23.50 -5.76 -4.69
CA LEU A 81 24.52 -6.01 -3.69
C LEU A 81 24.94 -7.48 -3.65
N SER A 82 23.98 -8.39 -3.67
CA SER A 82 24.24 -9.83 -3.64
C SER A 82 25.00 -10.29 -4.90
N GLY A 83 24.66 -9.74 -6.08
CA GLY A 83 25.38 -10.02 -7.32
C GLY A 83 26.81 -9.47 -7.34
N LEU A 84 27.02 -8.28 -6.77
CA LEU A 84 28.37 -7.70 -6.61
C LEU A 84 29.25 -8.53 -5.66
N GLU A 85 28.67 -9.18 -4.65
CA GLU A 85 29.41 -10.06 -3.74
C GLU A 85 29.95 -11.33 -4.42
N SER A 86 29.21 -11.88 -5.38
CA SER A 86 29.66 -13.07 -6.13
C SER A 86 30.80 -12.80 -7.12
N GLN A 87 31.12 -11.54 -7.39
CA GLN A 87 32.02 -11.14 -8.49
C GLN A 87 33.37 -10.57 -8.03
N LEU A 88 33.73 -10.60 -6.74
CA LEU A 88 34.80 -9.70 -6.25
C LEU A 88 35.82 -10.21 -5.20
N SER A 89 37.02 -9.64 -5.33
CA SER A 89 38.24 -9.86 -4.54
C SER A 89 38.18 -9.27 -3.11
N SER A 90 39.06 -9.78 -2.24
CA SER A 90 39.16 -9.50 -0.80
C SER A 90 39.20 -8.00 -0.42
N GLN A 91 39.69 -7.14 -1.31
CA GLN A 91 39.92 -5.69 -1.07
C GLN A 91 38.62 -4.86 -1.00
N SER A 92 37.51 -5.35 -1.55
CA SER A 92 36.21 -4.64 -1.57
C SER A 92 35.23 -5.08 -0.46
N ARG A 93 35.61 -6.05 0.37
CA ARG A 93 34.74 -6.65 1.41
C ARG A 93 34.29 -5.65 2.48
N SER A 94 35.18 -4.76 2.93
CA SER A 94 34.85 -3.76 3.96
C SER A 94 33.82 -2.74 3.45
N GLN A 95 33.99 -2.24 2.22
CA GLN A 95 33.07 -1.28 1.61
C GLN A 95 31.68 -1.88 1.36
N ILE A 96 31.61 -3.16 0.98
CA ILE A 96 30.34 -3.89 0.84
C ILE A 96 29.67 -4.09 2.20
N SER A 97 30.43 -4.46 3.23
CA SER A 97 29.90 -4.61 4.59
C SER A 97 29.28 -3.30 5.11
N GLU A 98 29.95 -2.16 4.88
CA GLU A 98 29.40 -0.84 5.19
C GLU A 98 28.11 -0.54 4.40
N LEU A 99 28.06 -0.89 3.12
CA LEU A 99 26.87 -0.70 2.29
C LEU A 99 25.70 -1.57 2.76
N LYS A 100 25.96 -2.82 3.13
CA LYS A 100 24.97 -3.72 3.74
C LYS A 100 24.42 -3.15 5.04
N GLN A 101 25.29 -2.67 5.93
CA GLN A 101 24.87 -2.04 7.18
C GLN A 101 24.01 -0.79 6.91
N LYS A 102 24.41 0.06 5.96
CA LYS A 102 23.62 1.24 5.57
C LYS A 102 22.25 0.88 5.00
N ILE A 103 22.17 -0.15 4.15
CA ILE A 103 20.86 -0.63 3.66
C ILE A 103 20.03 -1.16 4.80
N LYS A 104 20.58 -2.03 5.67
CA LYS A 104 19.84 -2.60 6.80
C LYS A 104 19.31 -1.52 7.76
N GLU A 105 20.09 -0.49 8.02
CA GLU A 105 19.64 0.65 8.83
C GLU A 105 18.52 1.43 8.13
N LEU A 106 18.63 1.65 6.82
CA LEU A 106 17.55 2.27 6.05
C LEU A 106 16.28 1.43 6.02
N GLU A 107 16.40 0.11 6.00
CA GLU A 107 15.24 -0.77 6.11
C GLU A 107 14.54 -0.63 7.45
N LYS A 108 15.32 -0.57 8.54
CA LYS A 108 14.77 -0.39 9.88
C LYS A 108 14.04 0.95 9.99
N GLN A 109 14.66 2.03 9.50
CA GLN A 109 14.07 3.37 9.51
C GLN A 109 12.80 3.43 8.62
N LEU A 110 12.87 2.86 7.42
CA LEU A 110 11.73 2.81 6.51
C LEU A 110 10.55 2.05 7.12
N ASN A 111 10.80 0.86 7.66
CA ASN A 111 9.75 0.05 8.29
C ASN A 111 9.11 0.80 9.47
N ALA A 112 9.93 1.48 10.29
CA ALA A 112 9.42 2.28 11.41
C ALA A 112 8.53 3.42 10.94
N SER A 113 8.95 4.23 9.95
CA SER A 113 8.13 5.34 9.48
C SER A 113 6.94 4.93 8.62
N VAL A 114 7.03 3.85 7.85
CA VAL A 114 5.84 3.29 7.17
C VAL A 114 4.83 2.83 8.21
N SER A 115 5.27 2.15 9.27
CA SER A 115 4.40 1.74 10.37
C SER A 115 3.77 2.92 11.10
N GLU A 116 4.54 3.97 11.38
CA GLU A 116 4.06 5.20 12.02
C GLU A 116 3.01 5.91 11.15
N LEU A 117 3.29 6.04 9.85
CA LEU A 117 2.38 6.67 8.90
C LEU A 117 1.10 5.84 8.72
N GLU A 118 1.20 4.51 8.66
CA GLU A 118 0.03 3.63 8.67
C GLU A 118 -0.82 3.80 9.94
N GLN A 119 -0.18 3.92 11.10
CA GLN A 119 -0.88 4.16 12.37
C GLN A 119 -1.59 5.52 12.38
N GLN A 120 -0.91 6.58 11.96
CA GLN A 120 -1.52 7.92 11.85
C GLN A 120 -2.69 7.93 10.87
N ARG A 121 -2.57 7.25 9.73
CA ARG A 121 -3.66 7.12 8.75
C ARG A 121 -4.88 6.39 9.33
N LYS A 122 -4.66 5.30 10.09
CA LYS A 122 -5.73 4.60 10.81
C LYS A 122 -6.42 5.50 11.83
N GLN A 123 -5.64 6.24 12.63
CA GLN A 123 -6.17 7.20 13.60
C GLN A 123 -6.99 8.31 12.93
N ASN A 124 -6.52 8.85 11.80
CA ASN A 124 -7.24 9.84 11.03
C ASN A 124 -8.53 9.26 10.43
N ALA A 125 -8.49 8.03 9.90
CA ALA A 125 -9.67 7.34 9.41
C ALA A 125 -10.71 7.22 10.53
N ASP A 126 -10.34 6.66 11.68
CA ASP A 126 -11.23 6.50 12.84
C ASP A 126 -11.79 7.84 13.32
N TYR A 127 -10.95 8.88 13.38
CA TYR A 127 -11.38 10.23 13.72
C TYR A 127 -12.45 10.75 12.77
N PHE A 128 -12.21 10.68 11.45
CA PHE A 128 -13.18 11.16 10.46
C PHE A 128 -14.45 10.31 10.43
N ILE A 129 -14.35 8.98 10.61
CA ILE A 129 -15.53 8.11 10.73
C ILE A 129 -16.41 8.56 11.91
N ASN A 130 -15.82 8.72 13.10
CA ASN A 130 -16.56 9.12 14.30
C ASN A 130 -17.14 10.53 14.18
N LEU A 131 -16.39 11.45 13.56
CA LEU A 131 -16.84 12.82 13.33
C LEU A 131 -18.05 12.86 12.39
N VAL A 132 -17.99 12.13 11.27
CA VAL A 132 -19.10 12.04 10.31
C VAL A 132 -20.30 11.38 10.96
N ALA A 133 -20.12 10.26 11.67
CA ALA A 133 -21.21 9.57 12.35
C ALA A 133 -21.93 10.47 13.38
N THR A 134 -21.17 11.15 14.23
CA THR A 134 -21.72 12.09 15.23
C THR A 134 -22.48 13.25 14.57
N GLN A 135 -21.98 13.74 13.43
CA GLN A 135 -22.65 14.80 12.69
C GLN A 135 -23.94 14.33 12.02
N ILE A 136 -23.99 13.09 11.54
CA ILE A 136 -25.21 12.48 10.98
C ILE A 136 -26.26 12.35 12.08
N ASP A 137 -25.93 11.72 13.21
CA ASP A 137 -26.87 11.54 14.32
C ASP A 137 -27.32 12.89 14.91
N GLY A 138 -26.45 13.90 14.88
CA GLY A 138 -26.77 15.27 15.27
C GLY A 138 -27.48 16.11 14.20
N GLY A 139 -27.82 15.56 13.04
CA GLY A 139 -28.52 16.26 11.95
C GLY A 139 -27.70 17.33 11.22
N LYS A 140 -26.39 17.41 11.45
CA LYS A 140 -25.45 18.37 10.84
C LYS A 140 -24.97 17.89 9.46
N LEU A 141 -25.91 17.64 8.54
CA LEU A 141 -25.66 16.89 7.30
C LEU A 141 -24.66 17.56 6.35
N ALA A 142 -24.64 18.90 6.26
CA ALA A 142 -23.68 19.62 5.42
C ALA A 142 -22.24 19.43 5.91
N MET A 143 -22.01 19.45 7.23
CA MET A 143 -20.70 19.19 7.81
C MET A 143 -20.30 17.72 7.64
N ALA A 144 -21.26 16.80 7.81
CA ALA A 144 -21.05 15.38 7.57
C ALA A 144 -20.58 15.11 6.14
N ALA A 145 -21.26 15.71 5.15
CA ALA A 145 -20.91 15.57 3.74
C ALA A 145 -19.50 16.13 3.43
N GLN A 146 -19.12 17.26 4.03
CA GLN A 146 -17.77 17.80 3.86
C GLN A 146 -16.70 16.88 4.47
N ASN A 147 -16.92 16.37 5.69
CA ASN A 147 -15.97 15.49 6.36
C ASN A 147 -15.87 14.10 5.71
N PHE A 148 -16.95 13.65 5.08
CA PHE A 148 -16.98 12.43 4.28
C PHE A 148 -15.95 12.46 3.14
N LEU A 149 -15.71 13.62 2.52
CA LEU A 149 -14.70 13.78 1.47
C LEU A 149 -13.28 13.51 1.98
N TYR A 150 -12.98 13.95 3.19
CA TYR A 150 -11.69 13.68 3.82
C TYR A 150 -11.57 12.20 4.20
N LEU A 151 -12.64 11.58 4.69
CA LEU A 151 -12.65 10.15 5.03
C LEU A 151 -12.28 9.27 3.83
N MET A 152 -12.79 9.59 2.65
CA MET A 152 -12.49 8.85 1.42
C MET A 152 -11.00 8.78 1.08
N ALA A 153 -10.18 9.73 1.55
CA ALA A 153 -8.74 9.68 1.34
C ALA A 153 -8.04 8.63 2.22
N TYR A 154 -8.71 8.10 3.25
CA TYR A 154 -8.13 7.20 4.24
C TYR A 154 -8.69 5.78 4.22
N THR A 155 -9.89 5.56 3.68
CA THR A 155 -10.54 4.24 3.63
C THR A 155 -11.14 3.95 2.25
N ASN A 156 -11.07 2.68 1.85
CA ASN A 156 -11.72 2.16 0.65
C ASN A 156 -13.22 1.87 0.85
N ASP A 157 -13.67 1.78 2.11
CA ASP A 157 -15.07 1.54 2.46
C ASP A 157 -15.58 2.59 3.47
N PRO A 158 -15.73 3.84 3.04
CA PRO A 158 -16.20 4.92 3.92
C PRO A 158 -17.65 4.70 4.37
N TYR A 159 -18.49 4.10 3.52
CA TYR A 159 -19.90 3.88 3.82
C TYR A 159 -20.10 2.78 4.86
N GLY A 160 -19.47 1.62 4.69
CA GLY A 160 -19.56 0.51 5.65
C GLY A 160 -19.06 0.93 7.04
N GLU A 161 -17.98 1.70 7.11
CA GLU A 161 -17.45 2.17 8.39
C GLU A 161 -18.35 3.19 9.11
N ILE A 162 -19.02 4.07 8.37
CA ILE A 162 -19.98 5.03 8.94
C ILE A 162 -21.24 4.32 9.41
N VAL A 163 -21.83 3.46 8.57
CA VAL A 163 -23.09 2.76 8.88
C VAL A 163 -22.99 1.98 10.19
N LYS A 164 -21.83 1.38 10.49
CA LYS A 164 -21.60 0.67 11.76
C LYS A 164 -21.80 1.55 13.00
N ARG A 165 -21.59 2.87 12.89
CA ARG A 165 -21.52 3.82 14.03
C ARG A 165 -22.69 4.80 14.12
N VAL A 166 -23.59 4.83 13.13
CA VAL A 166 -24.77 5.70 13.13
C VAL A 166 -26.04 4.94 13.49
N SER A 167 -27.05 5.68 13.93
CA SER A 167 -28.41 5.16 14.05
C SER A 167 -29.06 5.06 12.67
N TYR A 168 -29.72 3.95 12.37
CA TYR A 168 -30.41 3.71 11.08
C TYR A 168 -31.70 4.53 10.97
N SER A 169 -31.53 5.84 10.82
CA SER A 169 -32.58 6.84 11.00
C SER A 169 -32.69 7.76 9.79
N ARG A 170 -33.75 8.56 9.77
CA ARG A 170 -33.98 9.57 8.72
C ARG A 170 -32.76 10.49 8.46
N PRO A 171 -32.02 11.01 9.46
CA PRO A 171 -30.76 11.71 9.22
C PRO A 171 -29.74 10.95 8.38
N MET A 172 -29.57 9.65 8.62
CA MET A 172 -28.65 8.82 7.83
C MET A 172 -29.10 8.69 6.37
N MET A 173 -30.39 8.45 6.13
CA MET A 173 -30.91 8.39 4.74
C MET A 173 -30.83 9.74 4.04
N THR A 174 -31.05 10.84 4.77
CA THR A 174 -30.90 12.20 4.23
C THR A 174 -29.44 12.52 3.93
N PHE A 175 -28.52 12.07 4.78
CA PHE A 175 -27.08 12.15 4.52
C PHE A 175 -26.72 11.40 3.23
N LEU A 176 -27.15 10.14 3.09
CA LEU A 176 -26.90 9.33 1.89
C LEU A 176 -27.47 9.97 0.62
N ALA A 177 -28.63 10.61 0.70
CA ALA A 177 -29.19 11.40 -0.40
C ALA A 177 -28.41 12.71 -0.66
N SER A 178 -27.76 13.30 0.34
CA SER A 178 -27.01 14.56 0.20
C SER A 178 -25.61 14.40 -0.40
N VAL A 179 -25.01 13.22 -0.26
CA VAL A 179 -23.75 12.86 -0.93
C VAL A 179 -23.98 12.35 -2.36
N ASP A 180 -25.24 12.30 -2.79
CA ASP A 180 -25.66 11.92 -4.14
C ASP A 180 -25.19 12.95 -5.19
N PHE A 181 -24.94 12.47 -6.41
CA PHE A 181 -24.37 13.15 -7.59
C PHE A 181 -22.86 13.39 -7.64
N LYS A 182 -22.09 13.05 -6.61
CA LYS A 182 -20.61 13.15 -6.67
C LYS A 182 -19.87 11.87 -6.27
N TYR A 183 -20.52 10.97 -5.51
CA TYR A 183 -19.90 9.78 -4.94
C TYR A 183 -20.90 8.61 -4.92
N GLN A 184 -20.48 7.42 -5.34
CA GLN A 184 -21.34 6.27 -5.67
C GLN A 184 -22.50 6.01 -4.67
N PRO A 185 -23.70 6.58 -4.91
CA PRO A 185 -24.73 6.71 -3.87
C PRO A 185 -25.29 5.36 -3.46
N VAL A 186 -25.47 4.44 -4.42
CA VAL A 186 -25.99 3.09 -4.17
C VAL A 186 -25.10 2.30 -3.21
N ALA A 187 -23.77 2.53 -3.19
CA ALA A 187 -22.87 1.85 -2.27
C ALA A 187 -23.20 2.18 -0.79
N GLY A 188 -23.61 3.42 -0.51
CA GLY A 188 -24.04 3.83 0.82
C GLY A 188 -25.33 3.13 1.26
N TYR A 189 -26.29 2.99 0.35
CA TYR A 189 -27.52 2.25 0.62
C TYR A 189 -27.29 0.73 0.72
N GLU A 190 -26.36 0.17 -0.07
CA GLU A 190 -25.94 -1.25 0.06
C GLU A 190 -25.39 -1.52 1.46
N ALA A 191 -24.45 -0.69 1.93
CA ALA A 191 -23.91 -0.80 3.29
C ALA A 191 -25.00 -0.67 4.36
N LEU A 192 -25.96 0.26 4.19
CA LEU A 192 -27.06 0.44 5.13
C LEU A 192 -28.01 -0.77 5.17
N VAL A 193 -28.42 -1.29 4.02
CA VAL A 193 -29.28 -2.49 3.95
C VAL A 193 -28.59 -3.67 4.62
N ASP A 194 -27.31 -3.90 4.33
CA ASP A 194 -26.56 -5.03 4.88
C ASP A 194 -26.49 -4.94 6.40
N ALA A 195 -26.18 -3.76 6.91
CA ALA A 195 -26.11 -3.54 8.35
C ALA A 195 -27.50 -3.59 9.03
N MET A 196 -28.58 -3.24 8.32
CA MET A 196 -29.96 -3.42 8.80
C MET A 196 -30.40 -4.88 8.81
N ILE A 197 -29.94 -5.69 7.85
CA ILE A 197 -30.15 -7.16 7.84
C ILE A 197 -29.48 -7.76 9.07
N GLU A 198 -28.20 -7.43 9.28
CA GLU A 198 -27.41 -7.95 10.41
C GLU A 198 -28.02 -7.63 11.78
N ARG A 199 -28.63 -6.44 11.92
CA ARG A 199 -29.30 -6.03 13.16
C ARG A 199 -30.77 -6.43 13.25
N GLY A 200 -31.35 -7.05 12.22
CA GLY A 200 -32.76 -7.42 12.18
C GLY A 200 -33.72 -6.21 12.18
N THR A 201 -33.28 -5.06 11.66
CA THR A 201 -34.03 -3.79 11.68
C THR A 201 -34.66 -3.42 10.34
N LEU A 202 -34.76 -4.36 9.38
CA LEU A 202 -35.43 -4.15 8.09
C LEU A 202 -36.97 -4.08 8.17
N ARG A 203 -37.52 -3.58 9.27
CA ARG A 203 -38.97 -3.43 9.48
C ARG A 203 -39.25 -2.10 10.16
N GLY A 204 -40.49 -1.62 10.03
CA GLY A 204 -40.93 -0.37 10.65
C GLY A 204 -40.70 0.87 9.77
N TYR A 205 -40.79 2.05 10.40
CA TYR A 205 -40.82 3.33 9.70
C TYR A 205 -39.54 3.61 8.90
N ASP A 206 -38.38 3.37 9.49
CA ASP A 206 -37.10 3.62 8.81
C ASP A 206 -36.91 2.68 7.59
N ALA A 207 -37.35 1.43 7.69
CA ALA A 207 -37.31 0.50 6.56
C ALA A 207 -38.22 0.96 5.39
N LEU A 208 -39.38 1.57 5.70
CA LEU A 208 -40.27 2.16 4.71
C LEU A 208 -39.67 3.41 4.06
N GLU A 209 -39.01 4.28 4.82
CA GLU A 209 -38.29 5.43 4.26
C GLU A 209 -37.14 4.98 3.35
N LEU A 210 -36.39 3.95 3.76
CA LEU A 210 -35.34 3.36 2.93
C LEU A 210 -35.88 2.84 1.59
N LEU A 211 -37.04 2.18 1.60
CA LEU A 211 -37.72 1.74 0.37
C LEU A 211 -38.03 2.91 -0.58
N LYS A 212 -38.51 4.04 -0.06
CA LYS A 212 -38.79 5.24 -0.88
C LYS A 212 -37.51 5.77 -1.53
N HIS A 213 -36.41 5.81 -0.78
CA HIS A 213 -35.09 6.20 -1.32
C HIS A 213 -34.63 5.24 -2.43
N LEU A 214 -34.75 3.92 -2.23
CA LEU A 214 -34.39 2.92 -3.24
C LEU A 214 -35.25 3.05 -4.51
N GLN A 215 -36.56 3.30 -4.37
CA GLN A 215 -37.45 3.53 -5.51
C GLN A 215 -37.06 4.80 -6.27
N ALA A 216 -36.72 5.88 -5.56
CA ALA A 216 -36.25 7.12 -6.19
C ALA A 216 -34.97 6.90 -7.01
N LEU A 217 -34.00 6.13 -6.50
CA LEU A 217 -32.77 5.77 -7.23
C LEU A 217 -33.07 4.97 -8.50
N ILE A 218 -34.04 4.05 -8.46
CA ILE A 218 -34.45 3.26 -9.63
C ILE A 218 -35.10 4.16 -10.69
N LEU A 219 -35.88 5.15 -10.27
CA LEU A 219 -36.55 6.09 -11.17
C LEU A 219 -35.59 7.11 -11.82
N ALA A 220 -34.45 7.40 -11.19
CA ALA A 220 -33.44 8.32 -11.72
C ALA A 220 -32.74 7.83 -13.00
N ARG A 221 -32.85 6.53 -13.34
CA ARG A 221 -32.36 5.92 -14.61
C ARG A 221 -30.87 6.16 -14.92
N ASP A 222 -30.02 6.22 -13.90
CA ASP A 222 -28.56 6.43 -14.04
C ASP A 222 -27.78 5.13 -14.35
N GLY A 223 -28.16 4.44 -15.43
CA GLY A 223 -27.44 3.29 -15.99
C GLY A 223 -27.02 2.22 -14.96
N LYS A 224 -25.71 2.13 -14.68
CA LYS A 224 -25.15 1.12 -13.75
C LYS A 224 -25.68 1.25 -12.31
N GLN A 225 -26.00 2.47 -11.86
CA GLN A 225 -26.57 2.69 -10.53
C GLN A 225 -27.99 2.13 -10.45
N GLN A 226 -28.77 2.27 -11.52
CA GLN A 226 -30.13 1.73 -11.58
C GLN A 226 -30.13 0.19 -11.42
N THR A 227 -29.25 -0.51 -12.14
CA THR A 227 -29.13 -1.97 -12.02
C THR A 227 -28.78 -2.40 -10.60
N ARG A 228 -27.85 -1.70 -9.94
CA ARG A 228 -27.48 -1.97 -8.54
C ARG A 228 -28.65 -1.68 -7.59
N ALA A 229 -29.35 -0.58 -7.77
CA ALA A 229 -30.50 -0.22 -6.95
C ALA A 229 -31.66 -1.25 -7.08
N ILE A 230 -31.91 -1.78 -8.29
CA ILE A 230 -32.88 -2.86 -8.49
C ILE A 230 -32.46 -4.14 -7.74
N ALA A 231 -31.18 -4.52 -7.84
CA ALA A 231 -30.66 -5.68 -7.11
C ALA A 231 -30.77 -5.50 -5.59
N LEU A 232 -30.45 -4.30 -5.10
CA LEU A 232 -30.56 -3.95 -3.70
C LEU A 232 -32.02 -3.99 -3.20
N MET A 233 -32.97 -3.49 -4.00
CA MET A 233 -34.39 -3.55 -3.66
C MET A 233 -34.89 -5.01 -3.54
N ARG A 234 -34.43 -5.91 -4.42
CA ARG A 234 -34.74 -7.35 -4.30
C ARG A 234 -34.16 -7.94 -3.00
N LYS A 235 -32.90 -7.61 -2.68
CA LYS A 235 -32.25 -8.03 -1.42
C LYS A 235 -33.04 -7.56 -0.21
N PHE A 236 -33.45 -6.29 -0.18
CA PHE A 236 -34.30 -5.74 0.87
C PHE A 236 -35.59 -6.56 1.02
N GLN A 237 -36.32 -6.80 -0.09
CA GLN A 237 -37.60 -7.51 -0.06
C GLN A 237 -37.50 -8.94 0.45
N MET A 238 -36.40 -9.64 0.12
CA MET A 238 -36.16 -11.01 0.59
C MET A 238 -35.90 -11.08 2.10
N ASN A 239 -35.33 -10.03 2.70
CA ASN A 239 -34.90 -10.03 4.11
C ASN A 239 -35.84 -9.23 5.03
N ALA A 240 -36.81 -8.51 4.48
CA ALA A 240 -37.81 -7.76 5.24
C ALA A 240 -39.02 -8.62 5.70
N GLN A 241 -39.09 -9.89 5.28
CA GLN A 241 -40.12 -10.87 5.67
C GLN A 241 -40.04 -11.22 7.14
#